data_AF-A0A836JH15-F1
#
_entry.id   AF-A0A836JH15-F1
#
_cell.length_a   1.000
_cell.length_b   1.000
_cell.length_c   1.000
_cell.angle_alpha   90.00
_cell.angle_beta   90.00
_cell.angle_gamma   90.00
#
_symmetry.space_group_name_H-M   'P 1'
#
loop_
_entity.id
_entity.type
_entity.pdbx_description
1 polymer ?
#
loop_
_entity_poly.entity_id
_entity_poly.type
_entity_poly.pdbx_seq_one_letter_code
_entity_poly.pdbx_strand_id
1 'polypeptide(L)'
;MTVENKELEQLLDEHPSQTLSELGKILQVDESTVSKRLKGLGMIQKQGHWVPYELKPRTTASTAEKKRFFASHRNNPKRRKSWGKPGHASTSSAKPNIHGSKLADRRFHSYEEAQKWIDSWIASKDMSFFRRGIHVLPERWEKVVSSDGQYFK
;
A
#
# COMPACT_ATOMS: atom_id res chain seq x y z
N MET A 1 18.08 -31.03 -16.94
CA MET A 1 18.90 -29.80 -17.01
C MET A 1 18.40 -28.84 -15.93
N THR A 2 19.12 -28.74 -14.81
CA THR A 2 18.66 -28.14 -13.52
C THR A 2 19.58 -27.03 -13.03
N VAL A 3 20.42 -26.47 -13.91
CA VAL A 3 21.57 -25.62 -13.53
C VAL A 3 21.20 -24.13 -13.40
N GLU A 4 20.06 -23.67 -13.95
CA GLU A 4 19.77 -22.23 -14.10
C GLU A 4 18.85 -21.61 -13.03
N ASN A 5 18.27 -22.40 -12.13
CA ASN A 5 17.34 -21.89 -11.12
C ASN A 5 18.06 -21.33 -9.88
N LYS A 6 19.29 -21.78 -9.61
CA LYS A 6 20.08 -21.38 -8.43
C LYS A 6 20.57 -19.93 -8.53
N GLU A 7 20.96 -19.49 -9.73
CA GLU A 7 21.39 -18.11 -9.99
C GLU A 7 20.23 -17.11 -9.82
N LEU A 8 19.02 -17.50 -10.26
CA LEU A 8 17.82 -16.69 -10.07
C LEU A 8 17.42 -16.60 -8.59
N GLU A 9 17.56 -17.68 -7.82
CA GLU A 9 17.29 -17.66 -6.37
C GLU A 9 18.28 -16.73 -5.63
N GLN A 10 19.58 -16.82 -5.95
CA GLN A 10 20.61 -15.96 -5.35
C GLN A 10 20.41 -14.47 -5.65
N LEU A 11 20.03 -14.12 -6.90
CA LEU A 11 19.73 -12.73 -7.27
C LEU A 11 18.52 -12.15 -6.51
N LEU A 12 17.52 -12.99 -6.24
CA LEU A 12 16.35 -12.57 -5.47
C LEU A 12 16.67 -12.39 -3.98
N ASP A 13 17.60 -13.17 -3.43
CA ASP A 13 18.07 -13.01 -2.06
C ASP A 13 18.85 -11.70 -1.88
N GLU A 14 19.66 -11.31 -2.87
CA GLU A 14 20.42 -10.04 -2.84
C GLU A 14 19.52 -8.82 -3.11
N HIS A 15 18.59 -8.93 -4.06
CA HIS A 15 17.77 -7.81 -4.53
C HIS A 15 16.31 -8.23 -4.80
N PRO A 16 15.47 -8.37 -3.76
CA PRO A 16 14.15 -8.99 -3.88
C PRO A 16 13.14 -8.15 -4.68
N SER A 17 13.44 -6.89 -4.99
CA SER A 17 12.53 -5.92 -5.63
C SER A 17 12.73 -5.77 -7.15
N GLN A 18 13.48 -6.66 -7.79
CA GLN A 18 13.77 -6.60 -9.23
C GLN A 18 12.53 -6.89 -10.11
N THR A 19 12.47 -6.22 -11.26
CA THR A 19 11.44 -6.47 -12.28
C THR A 19 11.84 -7.63 -13.21
N LEU A 20 10.87 -8.22 -13.91
CA LEU A 20 11.14 -9.26 -14.93
C LEU A 20 12.11 -8.78 -16.02
N SER A 21 12.00 -7.51 -16.41
CA SER A 21 12.86 -6.89 -17.43
C SER A 21 14.31 -6.71 -16.94
N GLU A 22 14.49 -6.25 -15.70
CA GLU A 22 15.82 -6.15 -15.09
C GLU A 22 16.47 -7.53 -14.94
N LEU A 23 15.70 -8.53 -14.47
CA LEU A 23 16.15 -9.92 -14.36
C LEU A 23 16.53 -10.50 -15.72
N GLY A 24 15.73 -10.25 -16.76
CA GLY A 24 16.01 -10.70 -18.12
C GLY A 24 17.29 -10.11 -18.70
N LYS A 25 17.57 -8.83 -18.42
CA LYS A 25 18.82 -8.17 -18.81
C LYS A 25 20.04 -8.74 -18.08
N ILE A 26 19.93 -9.02 -16.79
CA ILE A 26 21.02 -9.59 -15.97
C ILE A 26 21.33 -11.02 -16.42
N LEU A 27 20.30 -11.84 -16.60
CA LEU A 27 20.42 -13.25 -16.96
C LEU A 27 20.53 -13.49 -18.47
N GLN A 28 20.53 -12.43 -19.28
CA GLN A 28 20.51 -12.47 -20.75
C GLN A 28 19.45 -13.43 -21.34
N VAL A 29 18.29 -13.48 -20.70
CA VAL A 29 17.16 -14.33 -21.11
C VAL A 29 15.91 -13.49 -21.29
N ASP A 30 15.02 -13.95 -22.16
CA ASP A 30 13.73 -13.32 -22.37
C ASP A 30 12.89 -13.28 -21.08
N GLU A 31 12.08 -12.23 -20.93
CA GLU A 31 11.23 -12.02 -19.75
C GLU A 31 10.24 -13.18 -19.52
N SER A 32 9.79 -13.85 -20.60
CA SER A 32 8.91 -15.01 -20.50
C SER A 32 9.62 -16.22 -19.88
N THR A 33 10.93 -16.36 -20.10
CA THR A 33 11.76 -17.42 -19.51
C THR A 33 11.95 -17.15 -18.01
N VAL A 34 12.22 -15.91 -17.62
CA VAL A 34 12.29 -15.50 -16.21
C VAL A 34 10.96 -15.77 -15.50
N SER A 35 9.85 -15.41 -16.13
CA SER A 35 8.50 -15.65 -15.60
C SER A 35 8.20 -17.14 -15.39
N LYS A 36 8.55 -18.01 -16.35
CA LYS A 36 8.40 -19.47 -16.23
C LYS A 36 9.25 -20.03 -15.09
N ARG A 37 10.50 -19.58 -14.95
CA ARG A 37 11.41 -20.01 -13.87
C ARG A 37 10.90 -19.60 -12.49
N LEU A 38 10.43 -18.36 -12.33
CA LEU A 38 9.82 -17.88 -11.08
C LEU A 38 8.59 -18.70 -10.68
N LYS A 39 7.74 -19.06 -11.65
CA LYS A 39 6.60 -19.97 -11.42
C LYS A 39 7.05 -21.37 -11.00
N GLY A 40 8.10 -21.91 -11.64
CA GLY A 40 8.69 -23.19 -11.25
C GLY A 40 9.28 -23.20 -9.83
N LEU A 41 9.77 -22.04 -9.36
CA LEU A 41 10.24 -21.83 -7.99
C LEU A 41 9.11 -21.52 -6.98
N GLY A 42 7.86 -21.34 -7.44
CA GLY A 42 6.73 -20.97 -6.60
C GLY A 42 6.79 -19.53 -6.07
N MET A 43 7.58 -18.65 -6.67
CA MET A 43 7.74 -17.26 -6.20
C MET A 43 6.51 -16.41 -6.53
N ILE A 44 6.07 -15.59 -5.58
CA ILE A 44 4.99 -14.61 -5.78
C ILE A 44 5.45 -13.19 -5.49
N GLN A 45 4.92 -12.21 -6.22
CA GLN A 45 5.14 -10.79 -5.89
C GLN A 45 4.26 -10.39 -4.71
N LYS A 46 4.88 -9.94 -3.63
CA LYS A 46 4.25 -9.34 -2.46
C LYS A 46 4.42 -7.83 -2.51
N GLN A 47 3.49 -7.09 -1.92
CA GLN A 47 3.69 -5.65 -1.74
C GLN A 47 4.80 -5.43 -0.70
N GLY A 48 5.67 -4.46 -0.94
CA GLY A 48 6.77 -4.14 -0.03
C GLY A 48 6.27 -3.75 1.36
N HIS A 49 7.12 -3.97 2.36
CA HIS A 49 6.89 -3.60 3.75
C HIS A 49 6.83 -2.07 3.89
N TRP A 50 5.84 -1.56 4.63
CA TRP A 50 5.67 -0.12 4.80
C TRP A 50 6.60 0.37 5.92
N VAL A 51 7.75 0.91 5.54
CA VAL A 51 8.70 1.50 6.49
C VAL A 51 8.34 2.98 6.71
N PRO A 52 7.93 3.40 7.92
CA PRO A 52 7.67 4.80 8.24
C PRO A 52 8.94 5.64 8.06
N TYR A 53 8.82 6.77 7.37
CA TYR A 53 9.93 7.72 7.25
C TYR A 53 9.94 8.64 8.48
N GLU A 54 11.12 8.88 9.06
CA GLU A 54 11.27 9.87 10.12
C GLU A 54 10.95 11.27 9.57
N LEU A 55 9.78 11.78 9.96
CA LEU A 55 9.31 13.09 9.55
C LEU A 55 10.20 14.15 10.16
N LYS A 56 11.11 14.72 9.36
CA LYS A 56 11.81 15.95 9.74
C LYS A 56 10.75 17.05 9.94
N PRO A 57 10.80 17.82 11.05
CA PRO A 57 9.86 18.92 11.27
C PRO A 57 9.99 19.93 10.12
N ARG A 58 8.94 20.10 9.31
CA ARG A 58 8.93 21.08 8.22
C ARG A 58 8.17 22.32 8.64
N THR A 59 8.88 23.45 8.56
CA THR A 59 8.36 24.82 8.58
C THR A 59 7.23 25.02 7.57
N THR A 60 6.37 26.02 7.80
CA THR A 60 5.10 26.30 7.10
C THR A 60 5.23 26.39 5.57
N ALA A 61 5.28 25.24 4.89
CA ALA A 61 5.41 25.16 3.44
C ALA A 61 4.04 25.26 2.74
N SER A 62 4.03 25.93 1.60
CA SER A 62 2.83 26.28 0.81
C SER A 62 2.13 25.05 0.21
N THR A 63 0.85 25.18 -0.16
CA THR A 63 0.07 24.12 -0.82
C THR A 63 0.73 23.60 -2.10
N ALA A 64 1.48 24.45 -2.81
CA ALA A 64 2.21 24.06 -4.02
C ALA A 64 3.42 23.16 -3.71
N GLU A 65 4.16 23.46 -2.63
CA GLU A 65 5.25 22.59 -2.16
C GLU A 65 4.73 21.27 -1.62
N LYS A 66 3.60 21.28 -0.89
CA LYS A 66 2.94 20.04 -0.46
C LYS A 66 2.56 19.19 -1.66
N LYS A 67 1.97 19.79 -2.72
CA LYS A 67 1.64 19.07 -3.96
C LYS A 67 2.89 18.53 -4.67
N ARG A 68 4.00 19.27 -4.73
CA ARG A 68 5.26 18.78 -5.30
C ARG A 68 5.90 17.67 -4.47
N PHE A 69 5.82 17.76 -3.14
CA PHE A 69 6.19 16.69 -2.23
C PHE A 69 5.37 15.44 -2.53
N PHE A 70 4.04 15.50 -2.55
CA PHE A 70 3.20 14.36 -2.91
C PHE A 70 3.48 13.81 -4.33
N ALA A 71 3.75 14.68 -5.31
CA ALA A 71 4.07 14.27 -6.67
C ALA A 71 5.43 13.54 -6.78
N SER A 72 6.44 13.96 -6.02
CA SER A 72 7.74 13.28 -6.01
C SER A 72 7.70 11.89 -5.35
N HIS A 73 6.67 11.61 -4.54
CA HIS A 73 6.46 10.33 -3.85
C HIS A 73 5.72 9.28 -4.69
N ARG A 74 5.30 9.62 -5.92
CA ARG A 74 4.66 8.67 -6.85
C ARG A 74 5.64 7.59 -7.32
N ASN A 75 6.93 7.94 -7.45
CA ASN A 75 8.03 7.02 -7.76
C ASN A 75 8.84 6.72 -6.49
N ASN A 76 8.21 6.13 -5.47
CA ASN A 76 8.96 5.62 -4.31
C ASN A 76 9.52 4.22 -4.65
N PRO A 77 10.84 4.04 -4.85
CA PRO A 77 11.44 2.73 -5.10
C PRO A 77 11.20 1.74 -3.94
N LYS A 78 10.89 2.24 -2.73
CA LYS A 78 10.57 1.44 -1.54
C LYS A 78 9.12 0.91 -1.49
N ARG A 79 8.29 1.22 -2.52
CA ARG A 79 6.96 0.58 -2.73
C ARG A 79 7.00 -0.48 -3.85
N ARG A 80 8.19 -0.83 -4.37
CA ARG A 80 8.31 -1.90 -5.37
C ARG A 80 7.87 -3.22 -4.75
N LYS A 81 7.15 -4.03 -5.53
CA LYS A 81 6.78 -5.38 -5.13
C LYS A 81 8.04 -6.21 -5.02
N SER A 82 8.13 -7.05 -3.99
CA SER A 82 9.24 -7.99 -3.80
C SER A 82 8.80 -9.42 -4.05
N TRP A 83 9.69 -10.26 -4.55
CA TRP A 83 9.42 -11.70 -4.69
C TRP A 83 9.58 -12.39 -3.34
N GLY A 84 8.67 -13.32 -3.01
CA GLY A 84 8.77 -14.11 -1.78
C GLY A 84 8.05 -15.46 -1.86
N LYS A 85 8.41 -16.38 -0.95
CA LYS A 85 7.88 -17.74 -0.90
C LYS A 85 6.39 -17.76 -0.46
N PRO A 86 5.57 -18.71 -0.95
CA PRO A 86 4.18 -18.91 -0.51
C PRO A 86 4.15 -19.32 0.98
N GLY A 87 3.18 -18.83 1.76
CA GLY A 87 2.93 -19.30 3.14
C GLY A 87 3.25 -18.32 4.27
N HIS A 88 4.03 -17.26 4.05
CA HIS A 88 4.11 -16.16 5.02
C HIS A 88 2.92 -15.23 4.82
N ALA A 89 1.98 -15.25 5.78
CA ALA A 89 0.74 -14.48 5.74
C ALA A 89 1.01 -12.98 5.74
N SER A 90 0.50 -12.26 4.73
CA SER A 90 0.13 -10.86 4.90
C SER A 90 -1.29 -10.87 5.42
N THR A 91 -1.46 -10.85 6.74
CA THR A 91 -2.78 -10.93 7.39
C THR A 91 -3.49 -9.58 7.26
N SER A 92 -4.07 -9.29 6.09
CA SER A 92 -4.96 -8.14 5.93
C SER A 92 -6.41 -8.56 6.17
N SER A 93 -6.85 -8.48 7.42
CA SER A 93 -8.28 -8.48 7.74
C SER A 93 -8.90 -7.12 7.39
N ALA A 94 -9.99 -7.12 6.62
CA ALA A 94 -10.75 -5.92 6.30
C ALA A 94 -11.25 -5.24 7.59
N LYS A 95 -11.01 -3.94 7.73
CA LYS A 95 -11.54 -3.17 8.86
C LYS A 95 -13.07 -3.15 8.78
N PRO A 96 -13.80 -3.39 9.89
CA PRO A 96 -15.23 -3.17 9.91
C PRO A 96 -15.51 -1.70 9.61
N ASN A 97 -16.44 -1.46 8.71
CA ASN A 97 -16.81 -0.11 8.30
C ASN A 97 -17.35 0.67 9.51
N ILE A 98 -16.55 1.59 10.04
CA ILE A 98 -16.90 2.41 11.22
C ILE A 98 -18.10 3.33 10.92
N HIS A 99 -18.41 3.53 9.63
CA HIS A 99 -19.59 4.26 9.16
C HIS A 99 -20.74 3.34 8.73
N GLY A 100 -20.55 2.02 8.80
CA GLY A 100 -21.50 1.01 8.37
C GLY A 100 -22.83 1.13 9.10
N SER A 101 -22.83 1.43 10.40
CA SER A 101 -24.07 1.58 11.18
C SER A 101 -24.99 2.72 10.73
N LYS A 102 -24.47 3.76 10.06
CA LYS A 102 -25.28 4.88 9.56
C LYS A 102 -25.94 4.59 8.22
N LEU A 103 -25.42 3.59 7.51
CA LEU A 103 -25.87 3.13 6.21
C LEU A 103 -26.62 1.78 6.28
N ALA A 104 -26.43 1.02 7.37
CA ALA A 104 -26.88 -0.36 7.52
C ALA A 104 -28.40 -0.53 7.38
N ASP A 105 -29.19 0.48 7.78
CA ASP A 105 -30.65 0.40 7.79
C ASP A 105 -31.32 1.17 6.63
N ARG A 106 -30.55 1.66 5.65
CA ARG A 106 -31.06 2.47 4.54
C ARG A 106 -30.91 1.76 3.19
N ARG A 107 -32.03 1.63 2.47
CA ARG A 107 -32.04 1.26 1.05
C ARG A 107 -32.20 2.52 0.21
N PHE A 108 -31.31 2.69 -0.76
CA PHE A 108 -31.39 3.76 -1.76
C PHE A 108 -31.96 3.17 -3.06
N HIS A 109 -32.90 3.87 -3.67
CA HIS A 109 -33.57 3.42 -4.91
C HIS A 109 -32.98 4.11 -6.14
N SER A 110 -32.07 5.08 -5.95
CA SER A 110 -31.32 5.72 -7.02
C SER A 110 -29.96 6.26 -6.53
N TYR A 111 -29.06 6.52 -7.48
CA TYR A 111 -27.78 7.16 -7.20
C TYR A 111 -27.95 8.60 -6.67
N GLU A 112 -28.90 9.34 -7.23
CA GLU A 112 -29.19 10.73 -6.81
C GLU A 112 -29.66 10.81 -5.37
N GLU A 113 -30.46 9.82 -4.91
CA GLU A 113 -30.90 9.72 -3.52
C GLU A 113 -29.72 9.46 -2.58
N ALA A 114 -28.82 8.56 -2.96
CA ALA A 114 -27.59 8.29 -2.22
C ALA A 114 -26.69 9.52 -2.16
N GLN A 115 -26.50 10.22 -3.28
CA GLN A 115 -25.68 11.43 -3.35
C GLN A 115 -26.25 12.54 -2.46
N LYS A 116 -27.54 12.86 -2.58
CA LYS A 116 -28.20 13.87 -1.73
C LYS A 116 -28.09 13.54 -0.25
N TRP A 117 -28.21 12.26 0.10
CA TRP A 117 -28.05 11.83 1.49
C TRP A 117 -26.62 12.02 1.98
N ILE A 118 -25.60 11.67 1.19
CA ILE A 118 -24.19 11.90 1.53
C ILE A 118 -23.94 13.39 1.73
N ASP A 119 -24.41 14.23 0.82
CA ASP A 119 -24.21 15.68 0.88
C ASP A 119 -24.86 16.27 2.14
N SER A 120 -26.11 15.88 2.43
CA SER A 120 -26.81 16.27 3.67
C SER A 120 -26.08 15.77 4.92
N TRP A 121 -25.57 14.54 4.89
CA TRP A 121 -24.83 13.97 6.00
C TRP A 121 -23.51 14.69 6.25
N ILE A 122 -22.76 15.05 5.20
CA ILE A 122 -21.53 15.84 5.32
C ILE A 122 -21.86 17.23 5.87
N ALA A 123 -22.90 17.89 5.33
CA ALA A 123 -23.34 19.21 5.79
C ALA A 123 -23.82 19.21 7.26
N SER A 124 -24.33 18.07 7.76
CA SER A 124 -24.72 17.91 9.17
C SER A 124 -23.55 17.80 10.15
N LYS A 125 -22.30 17.76 9.68
CA LYS A 125 -21.11 17.60 10.55
C LYS A 125 -20.49 18.95 10.86
N ASP A 126 -20.26 19.19 12.15
CA ASP A 126 -19.54 20.39 12.61
C ASP A 126 -18.04 20.33 12.27
N MET A 127 -17.39 21.49 12.15
CA MET A 127 -15.95 21.63 11.89
C MET A 127 -15.08 20.84 12.88
N SER A 128 -15.53 20.74 14.14
CA SER A 128 -14.85 19.98 15.19
C SER A 128 -14.80 18.48 14.89
N PHE A 129 -15.79 17.94 14.17
CA PHE A 129 -15.79 16.53 13.74
C PHE A 129 -14.59 16.25 12.81
N PHE A 130 -14.36 17.11 11.82
CA PHE A 130 -13.24 16.99 10.89
C PHE A 130 -11.90 17.27 11.58
N ARG A 131 -11.86 18.30 12.44
CA ARG A 131 -10.66 18.66 13.21
C ARG A 131 -10.21 17.51 14.12
N ARG A 132 -11.13 16.85 14.82
CA ARG A 132 -10.83 15.66 15.63
C ARG A 132 -10.27 14.53 14.77
N GLY A 133 -10.84 14.29 13.59
CA GLY A 133 -10.34 13.27 12.66
C GLY A 133 -8.89 13.50 12.21
N ILE A 134 -8.49 14.76 12.03
CA ILE A 134 -7.12 15.13 11.67
C ILE A 134 -6.19 15.02 12.89
N HIS A 135 -6.62 15.47 14.06
CA HIS A 135 -5.79 15.43 15.28
C HIS A 135 -5.43 14.02 15.75
N VAL A 136 -6.23 12.99 15.42
CA VAL A 136 -5.92 11.59 15.78
C VAL A 136 -4.96 10.91 14.78
N LEU A 137 -4.56 11.58 13.70
CA LEU A 137 -3.64 11.00 12.71
C LEU A 137 -2.24 10.70 13.28
N PRO A 138 -1.61 11.56 14.09
CA PRO A 138 -0.32 11.27 14.70
C PRO A 138 -0.36 10.01 15.57
N GLU A 139 -1.36 9.88 16.44
CA GLU A 139 -1.56 8.69 17.28
C GLU A 139 -1.78 7.42 16.45
N ARG A 140 -2.51 7.53 15.33
CA ARG A 140 -2.70 6.41 14.41
C ARG A 140 -1.39 6.03 13.72
N TRP A 141 -0.57 6.99 13.31
CA TRP A 141 0.72 6.70 12.69
C TRP A 141 1.71 6.09 13.67
N GLU A 142 1.75 6.57 14.91
CA GLU A 142 2.54 5.97 15.98
C GLU A 142 2.15 4.50 16.20
N LYS A 143 0.85 4.21 16.25
CA LYS A 143 0.38 2.82 16.31
C LYS A 143 0.81 1.97 15.11
N VAL A 144 0.79 2.50 13.87
CA VAL A 144 1.29 1.78 12.68
C VAL A 144 2.78 1.44 12.83
N VAL A 145 3.57 2.40 13.33
CA VAL A 145 5.02 2.25 13.51
C VAL A 145 5.30 1.18 14.56
N SER A 146 4.62 1.26 15.72
CA SER A 146 4.76 0.27 16.79
C SER A 146 4.24 -1.11 16.42
N SER A 147 3.33 -1.21 15.44
CA SER A 147 2.77 -2.47 14.97
C SER A 147 3.44 -3.01 13.70
N ASP A 148 4.59 -2.48 13.30
CA ASP A 148 5.32 -2.89 12.10
C ASP A 148 4.44 -2.94 10.83
N GLY A 149 3.59 -1.92 10.67
CA GLY A 149 2.68 -1.84 9.53
C GLY A 149 1.42 -2.71 9.62
N GLN A 150 1.22 -3.48 10.70
CA GLN A 150 0.00 -4.27 10.90
C GLN A 150 -1.23 -3.38 11.15
N TYR A 151 -2.41 -3.87 10.77
CA TYR A 151 -3.66 -3.17 11.05
C TYR A 151 -4.03 -3.28 12.52
N PHE A 152 -4.28 -2.14 13.17
CA PHE A 152 -4.83 -2.07 14.53
C PHE A 152 -6.29 -1.59 14.52
N LYS A 153 -7.04 -2.02 15.56
CA LYS A 153 -8.43 -1.65 15.81
C LYS A 153 -8.54 -0.30 16.52
#